data_AF-A0AAX0KR15-F1
#
_entry.id   AF-A0AAX0KR15-F1
#
_cell.length_a   1.000
_cell.length_b   1.000
_cell.length_c   1.000
_cell.angle_alpha   90.00
_cell.angle_beta   90.00
_cell.angle_gamma   90.00
#
_symmetry.space_group_name_H-M   'P 1'
#
loop_
_entity.id
_entity.type
_entity.pdbx_description
1 polymer ?
#
loop_
_entity_poly.entity_id
_entity_poly.type
_entity_poly.pdbx_seq_one_letter_code
_entity_poly.pdbx_strand_id
1 'polypeptide(L)'
;MLRWVLLSLVLASQATAEGRPQGLLWSETDLPRTLPLQIKSAPDRDLYIVLRDAKTGQDVMGAYAQGGEFFRLLVPPGRFEVQVALGPAEDWQGGAALFGPDTERLRLDPPLDFGVTGYARKGGHLIDLRDLGDIGQKSLGICQRLALDFDSVNTAPEAVRPGVKPRDPMEIPEFPEPKYRRVDRICD
;
A
#
# COMPACT_ATOMS: atom_id res chain seq x y z
N MET A 1 49.82 -43.09 -28.01
CA MET A 1 49.90 -41.76 -27.39
C MET A 1 48.84 -40.86 -28.01
N LEU A 2 48.38 -39.85 -27.27
CA LEU A 2 47.39 -38.83 -27.66
C LEU A 2 45.90 -39.15 -27.39
N ARG A 3 45.55 -38.98 -26.10
CA ARG A 3 44.20 -38.76 -25.57
C ARG A 3 43.54 -37.55 -26.26
N TRP A 4 42.40 -37.76 -26.91
CA TRP A 4 41.49 -36.67 -27.29
C TRP A 4 40.54 -36.42 -26.12
N VAL A 5 40.80 -35.35 -25.37
CA VAL A 5 39.89 -34.85 -24.33
C VAL A 5 38.92 -33.89 -25.00
N LEU A 6 37.68 -34.36 -25.20
CA LEU A 6 36.54 -33.52 -25.54
C LEU A 6 36.23 -32.63 -24.34
N LEU A 7 36.54 -31.35 -24.47
CA LEU A 7 36.27 -30.30 -23.51
C LEU A 7 34.80 -29.89 -23.66
N SER A 8 33.93 -30.46 -22.82
CA SER A 8 32.53 -30.05 -22.70
C SER A 8 32.48 -28.65 -22.08
N LEU A 9 32.38 -27.60 -22.90
CA LEU A 9 32.00 -26.26 -22.45
C LEU A 9 30.54 -26.30 -21.96
N VAL A 10 30.37 -26.48 -20.66
CA VAL A 10 29.12 -26.18 -19.98
C VAL A 10 28.99 -24.65 -19.94
N LEU A 11 28.18 -24.11 -20.84
CA LEU A 11 27.66 -22.74 -20.74
C LEU A 11 26.73 -22.70 -19.53
N ALA A 12 27.30 -22.44 -18.35
CA ALA A 12 26.52 -22.02 -17.20
C ALA A 12 25.97 -20.62 -17.52
N SER A 13 24.74 -20.57 -18.03
CA SER A 13 23.94 -19.35 -17.98
C SER A 13 23.76 -19.00 -16.51
N GLN A 14 24.61 -18.12 -16.01
CA GLN A 14 24.38 -17.46 -14.75
C GLN A 14 23.13 -16.60 -14.98
N ALA A 15 21.96 -17.15 -14.65
CA ALA A 15 20.78 -16.35 -14.40
C ALA A 15 21.21 -15.39 -13.29
N THR A 16 21.48 -14.14 -13.65
CA THR A 16 21.68 -13.08 -12.69
C THR A 16 20.38 -13.01 -11.89
N ALA A 17 20.39 -13.59 -10.69
CA ALA A 17 19.32 -13.45 -9.72
C ALA A 17 19.10 -11.95 -9.54
N GLU A 18 18.03 -11.45 -10.15
CA GLU A 18 17.60 -10.07 -10.00
C GLU A 18 17.41 -9.86 -8.50
N GLY A 19 18.13 -8.90 -7.91
CA GLY A 19 18.13 -8.73 -6.46
C GLY A 19 16.71 -8.65 -5.91
N ARG A 20 16.47 -9.29 -4.75
CA ARG A 20 15.13 -9.43 -4.15
C ARG A 20 14.43 -8.07 -4.07
N PRO A 21 13.40 -7.81 -4.89
CA PRO A 21 12.72 -6.52 -4.87
C PRO A 21 11.90 -6.35 -3.58
N GLN A 22 11.36 -5.16 -3.38
CA GLN A 22 10.39 -4.89 -2.32
C GLN A 22 9.52 -3.70 -2.74
N GLY A 23 8.20 -3.84 -2.67
CA GLY A 23 7.26 -2.78 -2.99
C GLY A 23 6.69 -2.87 -4.40
N LEU A 24 6.23 -1.73 -4.90
CA LEU A 24 5.65 -1.59 -6.23
C LEU A 24 6.71 -1.85 -7.31
N LEU A 25 6.41 -2.75 -8.24
CA LEU A 25 7.26 -3.03 -9.40
C LEU A 25 6.81 -2.25 -10.64
N TRP A 26 5.50 -2.22 -10.89
CA TRP A 26 4.93 -1.56 -12.06
C TRP A 26 3.47 -1.16 -11.82
N SER A 27 2.98 -0.20 -12.60
CA SER A 27 1.63 0.38 -12.48
C SER A 27 1.17 0.88 -13.86
N GLU A 28 0.11 0.27 -14.40
CA GLU A 28 -0.50 0.59 -15.70
C GLU A 28 -1.82 1.37 -15.49
N THR A 29 -1.79 2.36 -14.60
CA THR A 29 -2.96 3.16 -14.27
C THR A 29 -2.56 4.60 -13.91
N ASP A 30 -3.33 5.56 -14.42
CA ASP A 30 -3.21 6.98 -14.09
C ASP A 30 -3.98 7.35 -12.81
N LEU A 31 -4.72 6.40 -12.23
CA LEU A 31 -5.49 6.63 -11.02
C LEU A 31 -4.60 6.77 -9.79
N PRO A 32 -4.98 7.64 -8.83
CA PRO A 32 -4.18 7.88 -7.65
C PRO A 32 -4.19 6.67 -6.71
N ARG A 33 -3.00 6.12 -6.45
CA ARG A 33 -2.75 5.05 -5.50
C ARG A 33 -2.84 5.56 -4.07
N THR A 34 -4.02 5.44 -3.47
CA THR A 34 -4.30 6.07 -2.16
C THR A 34 -5.01 5.16 -1.16
N LEU A 35 -5.43 3.97 -1.59
CA LEU A 35 -6.24 3.07 -0.77
C LEU A 35 -5.36 1.94 -0.22
N PRO A 36 -5.53 1.56 1.06
CA PRO A 36 -4.58 0.66 1.72
C PRO A 36 -4.81 -0.81 1.34
N LEU A 37 -3.77 -1.48 0.86
CA LEU A 37 -3.67 -2.93 0.80
C LEU A 37 -2.56 -3.37 1.75
N GLN A 38 -2.89 -4.25 2.69
CA GLN A 38 -1.92 -4.85 3.61
C GLN A 38 -1.97 -6.37 3.50
N ILE A 39 -0.82 -7.00 3.36
CA ILE A 39 -0.71 -8.46 3.27
C ILE A 39 0.23 -8.94 4.39
N LYS A 40 -0.19 -9.97 5.10
CA LYS A 40 0.68 -10.75 6.00
C LYS A 40 1.03 -12.05 5.32
N SER A 41 2.28 -12.46 5.41
CA SER A 41 2.76 -13.72 4.84
C SER A 41 3.66 -14.46 5.81
N ALA A 42 3.81 -15.76 5.57
CA ALA A 42 4.79 -16.57 6.25
C ALA A 42 6.23 -16.17 5.81
N PRO A 43 7.25 -16.33 6.67
CA PRO A 43 8.63 -15.91 6.39
C PRO A 43 9.36 -16.79 5.37
N ASP A 44 8.81 -17.96 5.04
CA ASP A 44 9.43 -18.97 4.17
C ASP A 44 9.13 -18.74 2.69
N ARG A 45 8.27 -17.78 2.35
CA ARG A 45 7.84 -17.53 0.97
C ARG A 45 7.72 -16.04 0.69
N ASP A 46 8.32 -15.62 -0.42
CA ASP A 46 8.12 -14.30 -0.99
C ASP A 46 6.87 -14.30 -1.88
N LEU A 47 6.35 -13.11 -2.17
CA LEU A 47 5.09 -12.91 -2.87
C LEU A 47 5.30 -12.00 -4.06
N TYR A 48 4.73 -12.39 -5.20
CA TYR A 48 4.46 -11.49 -6.32
C TYR A 48 2.95 -11.28 -6.42
N ILE A 49 2.52 -10.03 -6.28
CA ILE A 49 1.11 -9.64 -6.18
C ILE A 49 0.74 -8.88 -7.44
N VAL A 50 -0.36 -9.27 -8.08
CA VAL A 50 -0.95 -8.58 -9.22
C VAL A 50 -2.38 -8.16 -8.89
N LEU A 51 -2.70 -6.92 -9.21
CA LEU A 51 -4.08 -6.43 -9.22
C LEU A 51 -4.60 -6.45 -10.64
N ARG A 52 -5.65 -7.24 -10.86
CA ARG A 52 -6.36 -7.31 -12.13
C ARG A 52 -7.69 -6.60 -12.01
N ASP A 53 -7.95 -5.61 -12.84
CA ASP A 53 -9.21 -4.89 -12.85
C ASP A 53 -10.36 -5.86 -13.20
N ALA A 54 -11.33 -5.98 -12.29
CA ALA A 54 -12.39 -6.98 -12.39
C ALA A 54 -13.36 -6.72 -13.55
N LYS A 55 -13.40 -5.49 -14.09
CA LYS A 55 -14.30 -5.10 -15.18
C LYS A 55 -13.66 -5.33 -16.55
N THR A 56 -12.40 -4.94 -16.71
CA THR A 56 -11.66 -4.99 -17.98
C THR A 56 -10.83 -6.26 -18.13
N GLY A 57 -10.53 -6.93 -17.02
CA GLY A 57 -9.64 -8.09 -16.99
C GLY A 57 -8.19 -7.73 -17.33
N GLN A 58 -7.78 -6.47 -17.17
CA GLN A 58 -6.40 -6.02 -17.40
C GLN A 58 -5.63 -5.99 -16.07
N ASP A 59 -4.37 -6.41 -16.11
CA ASP A 59 -3.48 -6.29 -14.96
C ASP A 59 -3.01 -4.83 -14.88
N VAL A 60 -3.27 -4.16 -13.75
CA VAL A 60 -3.07 -2.70 -13.61
C VAL A 60 -1.94 -2.36 -12.64
N MET A 61 -1.52 -3.31 -11.82
CA MET A 61 -0.43 -3.11 -10.87
C MET A 61 0.22 -4.44 -10.49
N GLY A 62 1.54 -4.40 -10.33
CA GLY A 62 2.31 -5.52 -9.79
C GLY A 62 3.29 -5.08 -8.72
N ALA A 63 3.46 -5.91 -7.70
CA ALA A 63 4.32 -5.64 -6.57
C ALA A 63 5.01 -6.92 -6.09
N TYR A 64 6.13 -6.76 -5.41
CA TYR A 64 6.85 -7.84 -4.75
C TYR A 64 6.91 -7.59 -3.25
N ALA A 65 6.73 -8.64 -2.46
CA ALA A 65 6.85 -8.59 -1.02
C ALA A 65 7.73 -9.74 -0.52
N GLN A 66 8.73 -9.40 0.28
CA GLN A 66 9.49 -10.39 1.04
C GLN A 66 8.61 -10.99 2.15
N GLY A 67 8.75 -12.30 2.35
CA GLY A 67 8.01 -13.05 3.36
C GLY A 67 8.29 -12.62 4.79
N GLY A 68 7.30 -12.77 5.67
CA GLY A 68 7.45 -12.68 7.13
C GLY A 68 7.11 -11.31 7.74
N GLU A 69 7.17 -10.24 6.95
CA GLU A 69 6.81 -8.89 7.39
C GLU A 69 5.46 -8.44 6.84
N PHE A 70 4.90 -7.40 7.46
CA PHE A 70 3.71 -6.75 6.93
C PHE A 70 4.03 -5.98 5.64
N PHE A 71 3.54 -6.49 4.52
CA PHE A 71 3.59 -5.78 3.26
C PHE A 71 2.47 -4.75 3.18
N ARG A 72 2.81 -3.52 2.78
CA ARG A 72 1.85 -2.42 2.65
C ARG A 72 2.00 -1.78 1.27
N LEU A 73 0.89 -1.61 0.57
CA LEU A 73 0.82 -1.02 -0.75
C LEU A 73 -0.38 -0.08 -0.82
N LEU A 74 -0.23 1.07 -1.47
CA LEU A 74 -1.36 1.90 -1.83
C LEU A 74 -1.81 1.55 -3.24
N VAL A 75 -3.11 1.36 -3.41
CA VAL A 75 -3.73 0.89 -4.66
C VAL A 75 -4.73 1.94 -5.18
N PRO A 76 -5.04 1.96 -6.48
CA PRO A 76 -6.05 2.84 -7.05
C PRO A 76 -7.46 2.48 -6.54
N PRO A 77 -8.43 3.41 -6.63
CA PRO A 77 -9.84 3.06 -6.50
C PRO A 77 -10.30 2.13 -7.61
N GLY A 78 -11.17 1.18 -7.27
CA GLY A 78 -11.71 0.20 -8.21
C GLY A 78 -12.02 -1.13 -7.55
N ARG A 79 -12.40 -2.10 -8.38
CA ARG A 79 -12.66 -3.48 -7.96
C ARG A 79 -11.63 -4.37 -8.62
N PHE A 80 -10.84 -5.06 -7.82
CA PHE A 80 -9.68 -5.83 -8.30
C PHE A 80 -9.72 -7.26 -7.84
N GLU A 81 -9.45 -8.17 -8.76
CA GLU A 81 -9.01 -9.51 -8.41
C GLU A 81 -7.55 -9.44 -7.95
N VAL A 82 -7.28 -9.95 -6.76
CA VAL A 82 -5.91 -10.02 -6.22
C VAL A 82 -5.35 -11.40 -6.54
N GLN A 83 -4.34 -11.41 -7.39
CA GLN A 83 -3.60 -12.62 -7.75
C GLN A 83 -2.27 -12.59 -7.02
N VAL A 84 -1.90 -13.71 -6.40
CA VAL A 84 -0.66 -13.84 -5.63
C VAL A 84 0.06 -15.07 -6.13
N ALA A 85 1.29 -14.91 -6.54
CA ALA A 85 2.24 -15.99 -6.72
C ALA A 85 3.15 -16.06 -5.51
N LEU A 86 3.41 -17.26 -5.00
CA LEU A 86 4.29 -17.49 -3.85
C LEU A 86 5.38 -18.50 -4.19
N GLY A 87 6.53 -18.35 -3.55
CA GLY A 87 7.61 -19.33 -3.62
C GLY A 87 8.81 -18.94 -2.76
N PRO A 88 9.80 -19.82 -2.64
CA PRO A 88 11.05 -19.53 -1.96
C PRO A 88 11.74 -18.32 -2.59
N ALA A 89 12.42 -17.53 -1.76
CA ALA A 89 13.05 -16.30 -2.20
C ALA A 89 14.16 -16.54 -3.23
N GLU A 90 14.89 -17.63 -3.08
CA GLU A 90 15.96 -18.08 -3.97
C GLU A 90 15.47 -18.49 -5.36
N ASP A 91 14.18 -18.82 -5.49
CA ASP A 91 13.59 -19.28 -6.75
C ASP A 91 13.06 -18.14 -7.61
N TRP A 92 13.13 -16.89 -7.12
CA TRP A 92 12.69 -15.71 -7.86
C TRP A 92 13.50 -15.52 -9.16
N GLN A 93 12.77 -15.47 -10.28
CA GLN A 93 13.27 -15.39 -11.65
C GLN A 93 12.66 -14.20 -12.43
N GLY A 94 12.04 -13.25 -11.74
CA GLY A 94 11.42 -12.07 -12.35
C GLY A 94 9.92 -12.21 -12.63
N GLY A 95 9.25 -11.11 -13.01
CA GLY A 95 7.78 -11.07 -13.13
C GLY A 95 7.15 -12.01 -14.17
N ALA A 96 7.92 -12.50 -15.15
CA ALA A 96 7.45 -13.43 -16.17
C ALA A 96 7.56 -14.91 -15.73
N ALA A 97 8.69 -15.28 -15.11
CA ALA A 97 8.97 -16.66 -14.69
C ALA A 97 8.61 -16.93 -13.21
N LEU A 98 8.38 -15.87 -12.43
CA LEU A 98 8.00 -15.89 -11.02
C LEU A 98 8.98 -16.69 -10.17
N PHE A 99 8.51 -17.68 -9.43
CA PHE A 99 9.32 -18.57 -8.59
C PHE A 99 9.62 -19.90 -9.30
N GLY A 100 9.60 -19.91 -10.64
CA GLY A 100 9.84 -21.11 -11.44
C GLY A 100 8.64 -22.07 -11.50
N PRO A 101 8.88 -23.34 -11.91
CA PRO A 101 7.82 -24.32 -12.16
C PRO A 101 6.95 -24.63 -10.94
N ASP A 102 7.53 -24.54 -9.73
CA ASP A 102 6.87 -24.84 -8.47
C ASP A 102 6.17 -23.62 -7.84
N THR A 103 6.01 -22.53 -8.61
CA THR A 103 5.28 -21.34 -8.17
C THR A 103 3.86 -21.70 -7.72
N GLU A 104 3.56 -21.46 -6.44
CA GLU A 104 2.21 -21.56 -5.91
C GLU A 104 1.40 -20.33 -6.34
N ARG A 105 0.13 -20.52 -6.70
CA ARG A 105 -0.73 -19.44 -7.20
C ARG A 105 -2.04 -19.42 -6.45
N LEU A 106 -2.36 -18.24 -5.92
CA LEU A 106 -3.60 -17.94 -5.23
C LEU A 106 -4.31 -16.80 -5.95
N ARG A 107 -5.64 -16.90 -5.98
CA ARG A 107 -6.55 -15.86 -6.48
C ARG A 107 -7.61 -15.63 -5.41
N LEU A 108 -7.75 -14.39 -4.96
CA LEU A 108 -8.79 -14.05 -4.01
C LEU A 108 -10.14 -13.90 -4.72
N ASP A 109 -11.14 -14.58 -4.19
CA ASP A 109 -12.52 -14.61 -4.70
C ASP A 109 -13.47 -14.44 -3.50
N PRO A 110 -14.35 -13.42 -3.47
CA PRO A 110 -14.64 -12.45 -4.53
C PRO A 110 -13.57 -11.38 -4.74
N PRO A 111 -13.57 -10.68 -5.90
CA PRO A 111 -12.75 -9.48 -6.11
C PRO A 111 -13.00 -8.41 -5.05
N LEU A 112 -11.93 -7.71 -4.67
CA LEU A 112 -11.90 -6.74 -3.58
C LEU A 112 -12.25 -5.34 -4.07
N ASP A 113 -13.14 -4.66 -3.33
CA ASP A 113 -13.52 -3.28 -3.57
C ASP A 113 -12.63 -2.30 -2.80
N PHE A 114 -11.99 -1.39 -3.52
CA PHE A 114 -11.21 -0.30 -2.96
C PHE A 114 -11.89 1.02 -3.34
N GLY A 115 -12.32 1.79 -2.35
CA GLY A 115 -12.94 3.09 -2.58
C GLY A 115 -13.06 3.94 -1.34
N VAL A 116 -13.57 5.16 -1.50
CA VAL A 116 -13.99 5.97 -0.36
C VAL A 116 -15.31 5.42 0.16
N THR A 117 -15.35 5.04 1.43
CA THR A 117 -16.56 4.60 2.12
C THR A 117 -16.99 5.66 3.14
N GLY A 118 -18.29 5.95 3.23
CA GLY A 118 -18.80 6.99 4.13
C GLY A 118 -18.25 8.39 3.81
N TYR A 119 -18.00 9.20 4.86
CA TYR A 119 -17.71 10.63 4.70
C TYR A 119 -16.25 11.01 4.48
N ALA A 120 -15.29 10.13 4.82
CA ALA A 120 -13.85 10.43 4.70
C ALA A 120 -12.93 9.20 4.88
N ARG A 121 -13.44 7.98 4.69
CA ARG A 121 -12.65 6.76 4.90
C ARG A 121 -12.17 6.23 3.56
N LYS A 122 -10.86 6.19 3.36
CA LYS A 122 -10.22 5.48 2.25
C LYS A 122 -10.20 3.98 2.60
N GLY A 123 -11.11 3.23 2.00
CA GLY A 123 -11.30 1.81 2.26
C GLY A 123 -10.40 0.93 1.40
N GLY A 124 -9.85 -0.08 2.05
CA GLY A 124 -9.10 -1.16 1.44
C GLY A 124 -9.10 -2.38 2.36
N HIS A 125 -8.05 -3.20 2.28
CA HIS A 125 -8.09 -4.57 2.81
C HIS A 125 -6.79 -4.98 3.50
N LEU A 126 -6.95 -5.76 4.56
CA LEU A 126 -5.92 -6.60 5.13
C LEU A 126 -6.17 -8.04 4.72
N ILE A 127 -5.17 -8.69 4.15
CA ILE A 127 -5.18 -10.11 3.77
C ILE A 127 -4.13 -10.82 4.62
N ASP A 128 -4.50 -11.96 5.21
CA ASP A 128 -3.62 -12.82 5.99
C ASP A 128 -3.37 -14.12 5.22
N LEU A 129 -2.17 -14.27 4.69
CA LEU A 129 -1.70 -15.41 3.90
C LEU A 129 -0.65 -16.24 4.67
N ARG A 130 -0.60 -16.11 6.01
CA ARG A 130 0.32 -16.91 6.83
C ARG A 130 -0.07 -18.39 6.85
N ASP A 131 -1.36 -18.68 6.71
CA ASP A 131 -1.90 -20.02 6.49
C ASP A 131 -2.73 -19.99 5.19
N LEU A 132 -2.27 -20.69 4.16
CA LEU A 132 -2.95 -20.73 2.86
C LEU A 132 -4.20 -21.62 2.87
N GLY A 133 -4.37 -22.46 3.89
CA GLY A 133 -5.59 -23.24 4.12
C GLY A 133 -6.70 -22.44 4.81
N ASP A 134 -6.37 -21.32 5.46
CA ASP A 134 -7.30 -20.43 6.16
C ASP A 134 -6.95 -18.95 5.88
N ILE A 135 -7.28 -18.50 4.68
CA ILE A 135 -7.01 -17.13 4.25
C ILE A 135 -7.94 -16.16 4.98
N GLY A 136 -7.36 -15.30 5.80
CA GLY A 136 -8.10 -14.25 6.51
C GLY A 136 -8.22 -12.97 5.67
N GLN A 137 -9.42 -12.38 5.64
CA GLN A 137 -9.65 -11.07 5.03
C GLN A 137 -10.36 -10.13 6.01
N LYS A 138 -9.86 -8.89 6.14
CA LYS A 138 -10.46 -7.84 6.97
C LYS A 138 -10.49 -6.51 6.24
N SER A 139 -11.52 -5.71 6.54
CA SER A 139 -11.56 -4.31 6.12
C SER A 139 -10.44 -3.51 6.78
N LEU A 140 -9.79 -2.62 6.04
CA LEU A 140 -8.77 -1.70 6.52
C LEU A 140 -9.08 -0.30 5.99
N GLY A 141 -9.05 0.71 6.85
CA GLY A 141 -9.38 2.09 6.49
C GLY A 141 -8.28 3.08 6.83
N ILE A 142 -8.18 4.14 6.03
CA ILE A 142 -7.54 5.39 6.44
C ILE A 142 -8.63 6.45 6.58
N CYS A 143 -8.93 6.84 7.82
CA CYS A 143 -9.93 7.85 8.13
C CYS A 143 -9.28 9.23 8.14
N GLN A 144 -9.82 10.14 7.34
CA GLN A 144 -9.36 11.52 7.24
C GLN A 144 -10.30 12.44 8.01
N ARG A 145 -9.75 13.40 8.76
CA ARG A 145 -10.54 14.47 9.40
C ARG A 145 -9.81 15.80 9.32
N LEU A 146 -10.59 16.88 9.31
CA LEU A 146 -10.07 18.23 9.51
C LEU A 146 -10.01 18.51 11.01
N ALA A 147 -8.83 18.85 11.50
CA ALA A 147 -8.62 19.31 12.87
C ALA A 147 -8.41 20.83 12.85
N LEU A 148 -9.09 21.56 13.72
CA LEU A 148 -8.76 22.96 13.95
C LEU A 148 -7.30 23.05 14.42
N ASP A 149 -6.56 23.95 13.78
CA ASP A 149 -5.27 24.39 14.29
C ASP A 149 -5.53 25.40 15.41
N PHE A 150 -5.33 24.99 16.66
CA PHE A 150 -5.67 25.83 17.81
C PHE A 150 -4.89 27.14 17.82
N ASP A 151 -3.67 27.16 17.29
CA ASP A 151 -2.85 28.37 17.21
C ASP A 151 -3.46 29.40 16.25
N SER A 152 -4.28 28.97 15.28
CA SER A 152 -4.96 29.88 14.35
C SER A 152 -6.09 30.68 14.98
N VAL A 153 -6.62 30.25 16.12
CA VAL A 153 -7.71 30.93 16.84
C VAL A 153 -7.30 31.36 18.25
N ASN A 154 -6.06 31.10 18.64
CA ASN A 154 -5.56 31.42 19.96
C ASN A 154 -5.28 32.93 20.06
N THR A 155 -6.24 33.67 20.57
CA THR A 155 -6.07 35.09 20.91
C THR A 155 -5.55 35.21 22.34
N ALA A 156 -4.44 35.92 22.54
CA ALA A 156 -3.98 36.24 23.88
C ALA A 156 -5.10 36.98 24.65
N PRO A 157 -5.38 36.63 25.91
CA PRO A 157 -6.35 37.36 26.71
C PRO A 157 -5.91 38.82 26.79
N GLU A 158 -6.85 39.73 26.51
CA GLU A 158 -6.59 41.16 26.59
C GLU A 158 -6.25 41.51 28.03
N ALA A 159 -5.01 41.94 28.28
CA ALA A 159 -4.58 42.33 29.61
C ALA A 159 -5.39 43.57 30.03
N VAL A 160 -6.13 43.48 31.15
CA VAL A 160 -6.77 44.65 31.76
C VAL A 160 -5.68 45.60 32.23
N ARG A 161 -5.36 46.60 31.41
CA ARG A 161 -4.36 47.62 31.74
C ARG A 161 -5.04 48.78 32.48
N PRO A 162 -4.54 49.19 33.65
CA PRO A 162 -5.03 50.39 34.34
C PRO A 162 -4.94 51.60 33.41
N GLY A 163 -6.06 52.32 33.20
CA GLY A 163 -6.11 53.53 32.38
C GLY A 163 -6.47 53.33 30.90
N VAL A 164 -6.80 52.12 30.44
CA VAL A 164 -7.34 51.89 29.09
C VAL A 164 -8.83 52.23 29.05
N LYS A 165 -9.24 53.07 28.08
CA LYS A 165 -10.65 53.43 27.88
C LYS A 165 -11.45 52.20 27.41
N PRO A 166 -12.73 52.06 27.80
CA PRO A 166 -13.60 51.01 27.28
C PRO A 166 -13.59 51.03 25.75
N ARG A 167 -13.53 49.85 25.14
CA ARG A 167 -13.60 49.69 23.69
C ARG A 167 -14.93 50.23 23.16
N ASP A 168 -14.93 50.82 21.98
CA ASP A 168 -16.15 51.32 21.35
C ASP A 168 -17.12 50.13 21.15
N PRO A 169 -18.34 50.17 21.71
CA PRO A 169 -19.32 49.09 21.52
C PRO A 169 -19.67 48.81 20.05
N MET A 170 -19.37 49.77 19.15
CA MET A 170 -19.60 49.65 17.71
C MET A 170 -18.39 49.08 16.94
N GLU A 171 -17.23 48.90 17.59
CA GLU A 171 -16.06 48.30 16.97
C GLU A 171 -16.21 46.77 16.93
N ILE A 172 -16.36 46.20 15.74
CA ILE A 172 -16.37 44.74 15.56
C ILE A 172 -14.91 44.27 15.60
N PRO A 173 -14.49 43.47 16.60
CA PRO A 173 -13.14 42.95 16.64
C PRO A 173 -12.91 42.03 15.45
N GLU A 174 -11.74 42.16 14.81
CA GLU A 174 -11.30 41.25 13.77
C GLU A 174 -11.05 39.87 14.40
N PHE A 175 -11.89 38.90 14.06
CA PHE A 175 -11.74 37.53 14.54
C PHE A 175 -10.69 36.82 13.69
N PRO A 176 -9.76 36.07 14.30
CA PRO A 176 -8.76 35.35 13.54
C PRO A 176 -9.42 34.27 12.67
N GLU A 177 -8.96 34.14 11.42
CA GLU A 177 -9.48 33.12 10.50
C GLU A 177 -9.04 31.72 10.94
N PRO A 178 -9.99 30.78 11.15
CA PRO A 178 -9.66 29.43 11.57
C PRO A 178 -8.93 28.67 10.46
N LYS A 179 -7.76 28.12 10.78
CA LYS A 179 -7.01 27.22 9.90
C LYS A 179 -7.28 25.77 10.30
N TYR A 180 -7.39 24.91 9.31
CA TYR A 180 -7.61 23.48 9.51
C TYR A 180 -6.47 22.67 8.92
N ARG A 181 -6.00 21.68 9.68
CA ARG A 181 -5.04 20.68 9.22
C ARG A 181 -5.71 19.35 8.97
N ARG A 182 -5.34 18.68 7.89
CA ARG A 182 -5.78 17.30 7.60
C ARG A 182 -5.04 16.33 8.52
N VAL A 183 -5.79 15.45 9.17
CA VAL A 183 -5.26 14.38 10.02
C VAL A 183 -5.76 13.05 9.50
N ASP A 184 -4.83 12.17 9.16
CA ASP A 184 -5.11 10.83 8.65
C ASP A 184 -4.73 9.79 9.73
N ARG A 185 -5.58 8.80 9.97
CA ARG A 185 -5.33 7.69 10.91
C ARG A 185 -5.86 6.38 10.35
N ILE A 186 -5.22 5.28 10.72
CA ILE A 186 -5.76 3.93 10.47
C ILE A 186 -7.03 3.76 11.31
N CYS A 187 -8.06 3.18 10.70
CA CYS A 187 -9.34 2.87 11.32
C CYS A 187 -9.89 1.55 10.78
N ASP A 188 -10.71 0.89 11.58
CA ASP A 188 -11.44 -0.32 11.19
C ASP A 188 -12.74 0.05 10.46
#